data_AF-A0AAJ5FIP9-F1
#
_entry.id   AF-A0AAJ5FIP9-F1
#
_cell.length_a   1.000
_cell.length_b   1.000
_cell.length_c   1.000
_cell.angle_alpha   90.00
_cell.angle_beta   90.00
_cell.angle_gamma   90.00
#
_symmetry.space_group_name_H-M   'P 1'
#
loop_
_entity.id
_entity.type
_entity.pdbx_description
1 polymer ?
#
loop_
_entity_poly.entity_id
_entity_poly.type
_entity_poly.pdbx_seq_one_letter_code
_entity_poly.pdbx_strand_id
1 'polypeptide(L)'
;MMLKYDVYAEIISDNLVITELIPTTQQYIIKIPASQLKPVTEFVTSLNSGKGEEKQREQIDSNDFIKRLSKFVQNKSLIAHFFGDSNPNNPYARQLEMFESLNRSISPVEEFQSTLLKKTVFIIGAGRVGTALANSLNACGVGKIIIADTDIIEETNLSRQFLYTHSDIGKYKVDVLATRLNNRGLGKVVPVREMITDNTINQMASTYPNVDLYTGIPFPQSDSVTKTYEDLLEKGYMVYAIGEHDAGPLFTSAKQINKARACLMQKYPMTKNQNSRRLDAAAHDRHPSFLPEILITTSLATAEIVKYLSQVAIMNTESSIYSLSSTNYTVKLIDLD
;
A
#
# COMPACT_ATOMS: atom_id res chain seq x y z
N MET A 1 -13.78 23.36 -13.79
CA MET A 1 -12.54 22.61 -13.50
C MET A 1 -12.02 23.02 -12.13
N MET A 2 -11.38 22.10 -11.41
CA MET A 2 -10.73 22.34 -10.13
C MET A 2 -9.39 21.59 -10.10
N LEU A 3 -8.35 22.13 -9.47
CA LEU A 3 -7.09 21.41 -9.30
C LEU A 3 -7.26 20.23 -8.33
N LYS A 4 -6.46 19.19 -8.51
CA LYS A 4 -6.34 18.11 -7.51
C LYS A 4 -5.89 18.69 -6.16
N TYR A 5 -6.24 18.00 -5.07
CA TYR A 5 -5.99 18.50 -3.71
C TYR A 5 -4.49 18.70 -3.40
N ASP A 6 -3.61 18.02 -4.12
CA ASP A 6 -2.16 18.07 -3.98
C ASP A 6 -1.49 19.00 -5.01
N VAL A 7 -2.29 19.71 -5.81
CA VAL A 7 -1.83 20.65 -6.83
C VAL A 7 -2.23 22.07 -6.45
N TYR A 8 -1.23 22.95 -6.38
CA TYR A 8 -1.37 24.34 -5.98
C TYR A 8 -0.90 25.25 -7.10
N ALA A 9 -1.69 26.25 -7.46
CA ALA A 9 -1.31 27.23 -8.47
C ALA A 9 -1.30 28.64 -7.89
N GLU A 10 -0.20 29.37 -8.10
CA GLU A 10 -0.04 30.75 -7.64
C GLU A 10 0.65 31.62 -8.70
N ILE A 11 0.47 32.93 -8.58
CA ILE A 11 1.14 33.90 -9.45
C ILE A 11 2.21 34.63 -8.65
N ILE A 12 3.45 34.50 -9.10
CA ILE A 12 4.62 35.16 -8.52
C ILE A 12 5.19 36.10 -9.58
N SER A 13 5.02 37.40 -9.36
CA SER A 13 5.35 38.46 -10.32
C SER A 13 4.62 38.27 -11.66
N ASP A 14 5.31 37.81 -12.69
CA ASP A 14 4.78 37.55 -14.04
C ASP A 14 4.87 36.06 -14.42
N ASN A 15 4.97 35.17 -13.44
CA ASN A 15 4.95 33.72 -13.63
C ASN A 15 3.75 33.10 -12.91
N LEU A 16 3.09 32.17 -13.60
CA LEU A 16 2.21 31.18 -12.98
C LEU A 16 3.08 30.00 -12.55
N VAL A 17 3.12 29.74 -11.25
CA VAL A 17 3.80 28.59 -10.65
C VAL A 17 2.74 27.58 -10.24
N ILE A 18 2.81 26.37 -10.80
CA ILE A 18 1.96 25.24 -10.42
C ILE A 18 2.83 24.19 -9.76
N THR A 19 2.58 23.91 -8.48
CA THR A 19 3.27 22.89 -7.68
C THR A 19 2.37 21.68 -7.54
N GLU A 20 2.81 20.53 -8.05
CA GLU A 20 2.21 19.21 -7.84
C GLU A 20 3.04 18.48 -6.79
N LEU A 21 2.41 17.91 -5.77
CA LEU A 21 3.12 17.21 -4.70
C LEU A 21 3.20 15.70 -4.94
N ILE A 22 2.15 15.09 -5.53
CA ILE A 22 1.98 13.65 -5.70
C ILE A 22 1.79 13.33 -7.20
N PRO A 23 2.34 12.23 -7.73
CA PRO A 23 3.15 11.21 -7.03
C PRO A 23 4.60 11.64 -6.78
N THR A 24 5.07 12.64 -7.53
CA THR A 24 6.42 13.20 -7.40
C THR A 24 6.30 14.70 -7.37
N THR A 25 6.97 15.33 -6.39
CA THR A 25 6.97 16.78 -6.29
C THR A 25 7.62 17.39 -7.52
N GLN A 26 6.87 18.23 -8.23
CA GLN A 26 7.33 18.92 -9.43
C GLN A 26 6.66 20.28 -9.59
N GLN A 27 7.32 21.17 -10.31
CA GLN A 27 6.83 22.52 -10.55
C GLN A 27 6.79 22.83 -12.05
N TYR A 28 5.73 23.53 -12.44
CA TYR A 28 5.58 24.13 -13.75
C TYR A 28 5.61 25.64 -13.61
N ILE A 29 6.51 26.28 -14.35
CA ILE A 29 6.65 27.74 -14.35
C ILE A 29 6.27 28.23 -15.74
N ILE A 30 5.17 28.98 -15.82
CA ILE A 30 4.61 29.50 -17.07
C ILE A 30 4.72 31.02 -17.05
N LYS A 31 5.47 31.57 -18.00
CA LYS A 31 5.59 33.02 -18.16
C LYS A 31 4.26 33.61 -18.65
N ILE A 32 3.75 34.63 -17.97
CA ILE A 32 2.49 35.30 -18.28
C ILE A 32 2.79 36.62 -19.00
N PRO A 33 2.31 36.83 -20.24
CA PRO A 33 2.36 38.15 -20.85
C PRO A 33 1.62 39.18 -20.00
N ALA A 34 2.11 40.42 -19.91
CA ALA A 34 1.49 41.46 -19.08
C ALA A 34 -0.01 41.66 -19.37
N SER A 35 -0.43 41.54 -20.64
CA SER A 35 -1.84 41.63 -21.05
C SER A 35 -2.72 40.46 -20.57
N GLN A 36 -2.11 39.35 -20.16
CA GLN A 36 -2.78 38.13 -19.72
C GLN A 36 -2.79 37.96 -18.20
N LEU A 37 -2.11 38.83 -17.45
CA LEU A 37 -1.96 38.68 -16.00
C LEU A 37 -3.31 38.56 -15.29
N LYS A 38 -4.22 39.52 -15.50
CA LYS A 38 -5.55 39.52 -14.86
C LYS A 38 -6.41 38.31 -15.27
N PRO A 39 -6.59 37.97 -16.57
CA PRO A 39 -7.30 36.76 -16.97
C PRO A 39 -6.76 35.49 -16.31
N VAL A 40 -5.43 35.34 -16.24
CA VAL A 40 -4.79 34.18 -15.62
C VAL A 40 -5.02 34.16 -14.12
N THR A 41 -4.92 35.30 -13.42
CA THR A 41 -5.23 35.38 -11.99
C THR A 41 -6.65 34.93 -11.67
N GLU A 42 -7.63 35.41 -12.44
CA GLU A 42 -9.03 35.04 -12.24
C GLU A 42 -9.26 33.55 -12.51
N PHE A 43 -8.68 33.03 -13.60
CA PHE A 43 -8.78 31.62 -13.97
C PHE A 43 -8.14 30.71 -12.91
N VAL A 44 -6.93 31.03 -12.44
CA VAL A 44 -6.20 30.27 -11.40
C VAL A 44 -6.95 30.29 -10.06
N THR A 45 -7.51 31.44 -9.67
CA THR A 45 -8.34 31.54 -8.45
C THR A 45 -9.55 30.62 -8.53
N SER A 46 -10.17 30.55 -9.72
CA SER A 46 -11.31 29.69 -9.99
C SER A 46 -10.91 28.20 -9.98
N LEU A 47 -9.75 27.85 -10.52
CA LEU A 47 -9.19 26.49 -10.46
C LEU A 47 -8.88 26.05 -9.02
N ASN A 48 -8.25 26.91 -8.20
CA ASN A 48 -7.92 26.60 -6.80
C ASN A 48 -9.17 26.41 -5.93
N SER A 49 -10.21 27.21 -6.16
CA SER A 49 -11.44 27.17 -5.36
C SER A 49 -12.48 26.17 -5.85
N GLY A 50 -12.34 25.68 -7.08
CA GLY A 50 -13.36 24.86 -7.75
C GLY A 50 -14.68 25.61 -8.04
N LYS A 51 -14.72 26.94 -7.91
CA LYS A 51 -15.93 27.77 -8.07
C LYS A 51 -15.91 28.56 -9.37
N GLY A 52 -17.09 28.92 -9.88
CA GLY A 52 -17.22 29.83 -11.03
C GLY A 52 -17.10 29.13 -12.39
N GLU A 53 -17.69 27.95 -12.52
CA GLU A 53 -17.57 27.11 -13.73
C GLU A 53 -18.02 27.80 -15.02
N GLU A 54 -19.13 28.55 -14.98
CA GLU A 54 -19.63 29.31 -16.13
C GLU A 54 -18.59 30.35 -16.61
N LYS A 55 -18.06 31.14 -15.68
CA LYS A 55 -17.00 32.11 -15.94
C LYS A 55 -15.72 31.45 -16.47
N GLN A 56 -15.36 30.26 -15.99
CA GLN A 56 -14.24 29.51 -16.56
C GLN A 56 -14.49 29.18 -18.03
N ARG A 57 -15.69 28.67 -18.37
CA ARG A 57 -16.04 28.32 -19.75
C ARG A 57 -15.97 29.53 -20.67
N GLU A 58 -16.55 30.67 -20.24
CA GLU A 58 -16.46 31.93 -20.98
C GLU A 58 -15.02 32.37 -21.24
N GLN A 59 -14.15 32.30 -20.22
CA GLN A 59 -12.73 32.66 -20.37
C GLN A 59 -11.99 31.71 -21.34
N ILE A 60 -12.28 30.41 -21.28
CA ILE A 60 -11.68 29.40 -22.18
C ILE A 60 -12.11 29.63 -23.63
N ASP A 61 -13.37 30.02 -23.85
CA ASP A 61 -13.90 30.24 -25.20
C ASP A 61 -13.43 31.57 -25.80
N SER A 62 -13.29 32.61 -24.98
CA SER A 62 -12.98 33.97 -25.41
C SER A 62 -11.49 34.33 -25.42
N ASN A 63 -10.62 33.58 -24.72
CA ASN A 63 -9.20 33.88 -24.59
C ASN A 63 -8.30 32.69 -24.95
N ASP A 64 -7.54 32.83 -26.04
CA ASP A 64 -6.65 31.80 -26.57
C ASP A 64 -5.52 31.39 -25.59
N PHE A 65 -5.03 32.32 -24.76
CA PHE A 65 -4.04 31.99 -23.73
C PHE A 65 -4.66 31.10 -22.64
N ILE A 66 -5.86 31.44 -22.17
CA ILE A 66 -6.59 30.63 -21.17
C ILE A 66 -6.98 29.28 -21.76
N LYS A 67 -7.38 29.22 -23.03
CA LYS A 67 -7.66 27.97 -23.74
C LYS A 67 -6.45 27.05 -23.76
N ARG A 68 -5.26 27.58 -24.09
CA ARG A 68 -4.00 26.82 -24.06
C ARG A 68 -3.64 26.38 -22.63
N LEU A 69 -3.82 27.26 -21.64
CA LEU A 69 -3.55 26.95 -20.23
C LEU A 69 -4.49 25.86 -19.70
N SER A 70 -5.79 25.92 -20.03
CA SER A 70 -6.79 24.90 -19.73
C SER A 70 -6.40 23.55 -20.34
N LYS A 71 -5.97 23.53 -21.60
CA LYS A 71 -5.48 22.30 -22.25
C LYS A 71 -4.20 21.78 -21.59
N PHE A 72 -3.30 22.68 -21.17
CA PHE A 72 -2.08 22.31 -20.46
C PHE A 72 -2.38 21.58 -19.15
N VAL A 73 -3.21 22.16 -18.27
CA VAL A 73 -3.52 21.56 -16.96
C VAL A 73 -4.26 20.23 -17.09
N GLN A 74 -5.12 20.09 -18.10
CA GLN A 74 -5.78 18.81 -18.43
C GLN A 74 -4.79 17.77 -18.96
N ASN A 75 -3.94 18.13 -19.92
CA ASN A 75 -2.94 17.21 -20.50
C ASN A 75 -1.88 16.76 -19.49
N LYS A 76 -1.65 17.55 -18.44
CA LYS A 76 -0.78 17.20 -17.32
C LYS A 76 -1.50 16.44 -16.21
N SER A 77 -2.79 16.13 -16.37
CA SER A 77 -3.63 15.44 -15.39
C SER A 77 -3.64 16.13 -14.02
N LEU A 78 -3.68 17.47 -14.00
CA LEU A 78 -3.63 18.30 -12.79
C LEU A 78 -5.02 18.69 -12.26
N ILE A 79 -6.06 18.39 -13.03
CA ILE A 79 -7.45 18.69 -12.70
C ILE A 79 -8.07 17.48 -11.99
N ALA A 80 -8.87 17.74 -10.97
CA ALA A 80 -9.66 16.74 -10.28
C ALA A 80 -10.90 16.33 -11.09
N HIS A 81 -11.15 15.03 -11.13
CA HIS A 81 -12.27 14.37 -11.77
C HIS A 81 -13.15 13.63 -10.77
N PHE A 82 -12.65 13.35 -9.57
CA PHE A 82 -13.42 12.80 -8.47
C PHE A 82 -13.50 13.79 -7.29
N PHE A 83 -14.69 13.89 -6.68
CA PHE A 83 -14.94 14.73 -5.52
C PHE A 83 -15.61 13.91 -4.42
N GLY A 84 -14.90 13.71 -3.31
CA GLY A 84 -15.39 12.91 -2.19
C GLY A 84 -16.64 13.50 -1.54
N ASP A 85 -16.76 14.83 -1.51
CA ASP A 85 -17.94 15.54 -0.99
C ASP A 85 -19.22 15.26 -1.78
N SER A 86 -19.10 14.84 -3.05
CA SER A 86 -20.24 14.38 -3.86
C SER A 86 -20.64 12.93 -3.54
N ASN A 87 -19.85 12.22 -2.71
CA ASN A 87 -20.01 10.82 -2.36
C ASN A 87 -19.93 10.61 -0.83
N PRO A 88 -20.73 11.32 -0.01
CA PRO A 88 -20.53 11.41 1.44
C PRO A 88 -20.70 10.07 2.19
N ASN A 89 -21.40 9.11 1.60
CA ASN A 89 -21.62 7.78 2.18
C ASN A 89 -20.63 6.73 1.68
N ASN A 90 -19.71 7.08 0.78
CA ASN A 90 -18.68 6.17 0.31
C ASN A 90 -17.48 6.17 1.29
N PRO A 91 -17.21 5.07 2.01
CA PRO A 91 -16.12 5.04 2.99
C PRO A 91 -14.72 5.19 2.35
N TYR A 92 -14.62 5.01 1.02
CA TYR A 92 -13.38 5.14 0.27
C TYR A 92 -13.24 6.48 -0.46
N ALA A 93 -14.17 7.43 -0.29
CA ALA A 93 -14.16 8.71 -1.03
C ALA A 93 -12.81 9.43 -0.97
N ARG A 94 -12.22 9.58 0.22
CA ARG A 94 -10.90 10.21 0.40
C ARG A 94 -9.75 9.38 -0.18
N GLN A 95 -9.87 8.06 -0.16
CA GLN A 95 -8.89 7.17 -0.78
C GLN A 95 -8.91 7.30 -2.31
N LEU A 96 -10.09 7.49 -2.91
CA LEU A 96 -10.25 7.69 -4.35
C LEU A 96 -9.63 9.02 -4.82
N GLU A 97 -9.75 10.09 -4.03
CA GLU A 97 -9.04 11.35 -4.30
C GLU A 97 -7.51 11.15 -4.30
N MET A 98 -6.99 10.36 -3.36
CA MET A 98 -5.57 9.99 -3.34
C MET A 98 -5.17 9.12 -4.54
N PHE A 99 -6.02 8.18 -4.95
CA PHE A 99 -5.79 7.36 -6.16
C PHE A 99 -5.72 8.22 -7.41
N GLU A 100 -6.52 9.28 -7.49
CA GLU A 100 -6.46 10.24 -8.59
C GLU A 100 -5.13 10.99 -8.64
N SER A 101 -4.57 11.36 -7.49
CA SER A 101 -3.25 12.00 -7.43
C SER A 101 -2.11 11.03 -7.71
N LEU A 102 -2.25 9.75 -7.33
CA LEU A 102 -1.24 8.72 -7.60
C LEU A 102 -1.19 8.29 -9.08
N ASN A 103 -2.34 8.27 -9.76
CA ASN A 103 -2.42 7.80 -11.14
C ASN A 103 -2.58 8.96 -12.14
N ARG A 104 -1.72 8.98 -13.15
CA ARG A 104 -1.80 9.95 -14.26
C ARG A 104 -2.71 9.50 -15.41
N SER A 105 -3.23 8.28 -15.34
CA SER A 105 -4.10 7.68 -16.36
C SER A 105 -5.50 8.29 -16.33
N ILE A 106 -6.20 8.19 -17.46
CA ILE A 106 -7.57 8.71 -17.65
C ILE A 106 -8.64 7.75 -17.07
N SER A 107 -8.23 6.59 -16.56
CA SER A 107 -9.17 5.61 -15.99
C SER A 107 -9.98 6.21 -14.84
N PRO A 108 -11.30 5.96 -14.77
CA PRO A 108 -12.11 6.35 -13.63
C PRO A 108 -11.54 5.76 -12.34
N VAL A 109 -11.29 6.60 -11.33
CA VAL A 109 -10.61 6.17 -10.10
C VAL A 109 -11.39 5.11 -9.32
N GLU A 110 -12.71 5.08 -9.48
CA GLU A 110 -13.61 4.10 -8.91
C GLU A 110 -13.36 2.68 -9.42
N GLU A 111 -12.78 2.52 -10.61
CA GLU A 111 -12.39 1.21 -11.16
C GLU A 111 -11.27 0.57 -10.35
N PHE A 112 -10.34 1.36 -9.80
CA PHE A 112 -9.28 0.87 -8.93
C PHE A 112 -9.85 0.28 -7.65
N GLN A 113 -10.80 0.98 -7.02
CA GLN A 113 -11.48 0.47 -5.82
C GLN A 113 -12.34 -0.75 -6.13
N SER A 114 -13.07 -0.72 -7.24
CA SER A 114 -13.88 -1.86 -7.71
C SER A 114 -13.02 -3.09 -8.00
N THR A 115 -11.78 -2.89 -8.44
CA THR A 115 -10.80 -3.96 -8.62
C THR A 115 -10.37 -4.50 -7.27
N LEU A 116 -9.95 -3.66 -6.31
CA LEU A 116 -9.58 -4.10 -4.95
C LEU A 116 -10.66 -4.91 -4.26
N LEU A 117 -11.92 -4.50 -4.39
CA LEU A 117 -13.08 -5.19 -3.79
C LEU A 117 -13.33 -6.58 -4.37
N LYS A 118 -12.70 -6.93 -5.50
CA LYS A 118 -12.75 -8.28 -6.10
C LYS A 118 -11.55 -9.15 -5.73
N LYS A 119 -10.53 -8.56 -5.10
CA LYS A 119 -9.26 -9.24 -4.80
C LYS A 119 -9.34 -10.05 -3.52
N THR A 120 -8.64 -11.18 -3.51
CA THR A 120 -8.46 -12.06 -2.37
C THR A 120 -7.00 -12.13 -1.95
N VAL A 121 -6.71 -11.78 -0.69
CA VAL A 121 -5.37 -11.89 -0.10
C VAL A 121 -5.38 -12.99 0.96
N PHE A 122 -4.37 -13.85 0.94
CA PHE A 122 -4.12 -14.83 1.98
C PHE A 122 -2.97 -14.35 2.88
N ILE A 123 -3.26 -14.13 4.16
CA ILE A 123 -2.29 -13.72 5.17
C ILE A 123 -1.95 -14.91 6.04
N ILE A 124 -0.66 -15.25 6.07
CA ILE A 124 -0.12 -16.32 6.92
C ILE A 124 0.36 -15.67 8.21
N GLY A 125 -0.26 -16.05 9.32
CA GLY A 125 -0.04 -15.48 10.66
C GLY A 125 -1.00 -14.36 11.00
N ALA A 126 -1.56 -14.42 12.20
CA ALA A 126 -2.40 -13.41 12.87
C ALA A 126 -1.68 -12.79 14.09
N GLY A 127 -0.35 -12.89 14.11
CA GLY A 127 0.50 -12.20 15.07
C GLY A 127 0.61 -10.69 14.82
N ARG A 128 1.75 -10.12 15.21
CA ARG A 128 2.06 -8.67 15.13
C ARG A 128 1.80 -8.07 13.74
N VAL A 129 2.54 -8.56 12.75
CA VAL A 129 2.50 -8.08 11.36
C VAL A 129 1.16 -8.42 10.72
N GLY A 130 0.71 -9.68 10.83
CA GLY A 130 -0.54 -10.14 10.22
C GLY A 130 -1.78 -9.40 10.70
N THR A 131 -1.88 -9.09 12.00
CA THR A 131 -3.00 -8.30 12.55
C THR A 131 -3.05 -6.89 11.93
N ALA A 132 -1.91 -6.21 11.87
CA ALA A 132 -1.82 -4.86 11.30
C ALA A 132 -2.05 -4.87 9.77
N LEU A 133 -1.53 -5.88 9.06
CA LEU A 133 -1.72 -6.03 7.63
C LEU A 133 -3.18 -6.33 7.26
N ALA A 134 -3.83 -7.25 7.97
CA ALA A 134 -5.25 -7.56 7.77
C ALA A 134 -6.14 -6.33 8.03
N ASN A 135 -5.81 -5.57 9.08
CA ASN A 135 -6.49 -4.33 9.41
C ASN A 135 -6.42 -3.31 8.27
N SER A 136 -5.21 -3.05 7.77
CA SER A 136 -4.96 -2.02 6.76
C SER A 136 -5.50 -2.43 5.39
N LEU A 137 -5.31 -3.69 4.96
CA LEU A 137 -5.87 -4.19 3.71
C LEU A 137 -7.40 -4.19 3.71
N ASN A 138 -8.04 -4.54 4.83
CA ASN A 138 -9.50 -4.45 4.97
C ASN A 138 -9.98 -2.98 4.89
N ALA A 139 -9.28 -2.07 5.55
CA ALA A 139 -9.59 -0.64 5.50
C ALA A 139 -9.43 -0.05 4.08
N CYS A 140 -8.44 -0.51 3.31
CA CYS A 140 -8.27 -0.13 1.90
C CYS A 140 -9.29 -0.77 0.94
N GLY A 141 -10.13 -1.69 1.43
CA GLY A 141 -11.19 -2.33 0.64
C GLY A 141 -10.71 -3.51 -0.20
N VAL A 142 -9.73 -4.28 0.26
CA VAL A 142 -9.50 -5.64 -0.27
C VAL A 142 -10.73 -6.48 0.00
N GLY A 143 -11.33 -7.02 -1.06
CA GLY A 143 -12.63 -7.70 -1.02
C GLY A 143 -12.70 -8.89 -0.08
N LYS A 144 -11.65 -9.72 -0.09
CA LYS A 144 -11.55 -10.90 0.77
C LYS A 144 -10.16 -11.05 1.35
N ILE A 145 -10.09 -11.27 2.66
CA ILE A 145 -8.87 -11.64 3.37
C ILE A 145 -9.09 -13.02 3.99
N ILE A 146 -8.21 -13.96 3.68
CA ILE A 146 -8.13 -15.24 4.37
C ILE A 146 -6.95 -15.13 5.32
N ILE A 147 -7.14 -15.40 6.60
CA ILE A 147 -6.08 -15.29 7.59
C ILE A 147 -5.93 -16.58 8.37
N ALA A 148 -4.72 -17.15 8.35
CA ALA A 148 -4.42 -18.44 8.94
C ALA A 148 -3.46 -18.31 10.13
N ASP A 149 -3.87 -18.79 11.30
CA ASP A 149 -3.07 -18.86 12.52
C ASP A 149 -3.75 -19.81 13.52
N THR A 150 -2.97 -20.51 14.34
CA THR A 150 -3.48 -21.45 15.37
C THR A 150 -3.40 -20.89 16.78
N ASP A 151 -2.73 -19.76 16.97
CA ASP A 151 -2.48 -19.19 18.28
C ASP A 151 -3.77 -18.63 18.90
N ILE A 152 -3.76 -18.66 20.23
CA ILE A 152 -4.71 -17.96 21.07
C ILE A 152 -4.15 -16.61 21.52
N ILE A 153 -5.05 -15.71 21.91
CA ILE A 153 -4.69 -14.40 22.42
C ILE A 153 -4.19 -14.53 23.86
N GLU A 154 -3.00 -14.01 24.10
CA GLU A 154 -2.40 -13.90 25.42
C GLU A 154 -2.30 -12.44 25.87
N GLU A 155 -2.22 -12.21 27.19
CA GLU A 155 -2.06 -10.86 27.76
C GLU A 155 -0.83 -10.14 27.18
N THR A 156 0.28 -10.86 26.99
CA THR A 156 1.50 -10.28 26.42
C THR A 156 1.28 -9.73 25.00
N ASN A 157 0.28 -10.22 24.27
CA ASN A 157 0.03 -9.81 22.88
C ASN A 157 -0.58 -8.40 22.79
N LEU A 158 -1.30 -7.96 23.83
CA LEU A 158 -2.11 -6.75 23.83
C LEU A 158 -1.31 -5.46 23.58
N SER A 159 -0.02 -5.43 23.94
CA SER A 159 0.85 -4.27 23.75
C SER A 159 1.20 -3.97 22.29
N ARG A 160 0.97 -4.92 21.38
CA ARG A 160 1.46 -4.86 19.98
C ARG A 160 0.53 -5.46 18.95
N GLN A 161 -0.58 -6.05 19.37
CA GLN A 161 -1.64 -6.57 18.51
C GLN A 161 -2.93 -5.84 18.89
N PHE A 162 -3.01 -4.58 18.46
CA PHE A 162 -3.96 -3.55 18.95
C PHE A 162 -5.44 -3.84 18.64
N LEU A 163 -5.74 -4.88 17.86
CA LEU A 163 -7.11 -5.33 17.62
C LEU A 163 -7.59 -6.36 18.64
N TYR A 164 -6.76 -6.80 19.58
CA TYR A 164 -7.17 -7.69 20.67
C TYR A 164 -7.37 -6.90 21.96
N THR A 165 -8.30 -7.36 22.80
CA THR A 165 -8.60 -6.75 24.09
C THR A 165 -8.43 -7.77 25.21
N HIS A 166 -8.41 -7.30 26.46
CA HIS A 166 -8.37 -8.17 27.63
C HIS A 166 -9.53 -9.19 27.65
N SER A 167 -10.70 -8.82 27.10
CA SER A 167 -11.86 -9.72 27.01
C SER A 167 -11.73 -10.86 25.98
N ASP A 168 -10.64 -10.86 25.21
CA ASP A 168 -10.37 -11.86 24.18
C ASP A 168 -9.30 -12.87 24.56
N ILE A 169 -8.67 -12.72 25.72
CA ILE A 169 -7.67 -13.66 26.21
C ILE A 169 -8.26 -15.07 26.22
N GLY A 170 -7.50 -16.02 25.66
CA GLY A 170 -7.91 -17.42 25.52
C GLY A 170 -8.74 -17.75 24.27
N LYS A 171 -9.15 -16.75 23.47
CA LYS A 171 -9.80 -16.97 22.16
C LYS A 171 -8.76 -17.07 21.05
N TYR A 172 -9.10 -17.74 19.95
CA TYR A 172 -8.23 -17.76 18.76
C TYR A 172 -8.10 -16.37 18.15
N LYS A 173 -6.86 -16.01 17.80
CA LYS A 173 -6.53 -14.73 17.16
C LYS A 173 -7.36 -14.49 15.90
N VAL A 174 -7.39 -15.48 15.01
CA VAL A 174 -8.08 -15.39 13.72
C VAL A 174 -9.58 -15.14 13.85
N ASP A 175 -10.26 -15.78 14.80
CA ASP A 175 -11.71 -15.63 14.96
C ASP A 175 -12.08 -14.22 15.41
N VAL A 176 -11.34 -13.73 16.41
CA VAL A 176 -11.54 -12.41 16.99
C VAL A 176 -11.23 -11.33 15.97
N LEU A 177 -10.12 -11.48 15.24
CA LEU A 177 -9.72 -10.58 14.17
C LEU A 177 -10.75 -10.55 13.04
N ALA A 178 -11.20 -11.72 12.58
CA ALA A 178 -12.22 -11.83 11.54
C ALA A 178 -13.54 -11.19 11.98
N THR A 179 -13.99 -11.46 13.22
CA THR A 179 -15.21 -10.85 13.76
C THR A 179 -15.12 -9.32 13.75
N ARG A 180 -14.03 -8.76 14.25
CA ARG A 180 -13.84 -7.29 14.31
C ARG A 180 -13.78 -6.64 12.94
N LEU A 181 -13.06 -7.22 12.00
CA LEU A 181 -12.90 -6.65 10.67
C LEU A 181 -14.17 -6.81 9.83
N ASN A 182 -14.88 -7.93 9.93
CA ASN A 182 -16.17 -8.11 9.25
C ASN A 182 -17.22 -7.10 9.75
N ASN A 183 -17.22 -6.76 11.05
CA ASN A 183 -18.14 -5.77 11.61
C ASN A 183 -17.95 -4.35 11.04
N ARG A 184 -16.85 -4.06 10.34
CA ARG A 184 -16.63 -2.78 9.64
C ARG A 184 -17.44 -2.65 8.36
N GLY A 185 -17.81 -3.77 7.73
CA GLY A 185 -18.55 -3.77 6.46
C GLY A 185 -17.73 -3.37 5.23
N LEU A 186 -16.40 -3.39 5.29
CA LEU A 186 -15.50 -2.96 4.19
C LEU A 186 -14.95 -4.12 3.33
N GLY A 187 -15.28 -5.37 3.67
CA GLY A 187 -14.77 -6.57 3.02
C GLY A 187 -14.98 -7.81 3.89
N LYS A 188 -14.71 -8.99 3.35
CA LYS A 188 -14.90 -10.27 4.05
C LYS A 188 -13.57 -10.80 4.61
N VAL A 189 -13.52 -11.08 5.90
CA VAL A 189 -12.38 -11.76 6.54
C VAL A 189 -12.78 -13.18 6.94
N VAL A 190 -12.02 -14.17 6.47
CA VAL A 190 -12.24 -15.59 6.73
C VAL A 190 -11.14 -16.12 7.65
N PRO A 191 -11.47 -16.58 8.87
CA PRO A 191 -10.51 -17.17 9.77
C PRO A 191 -10.19 -18.61 9.37
N VAL A 192 -8.92 -19.00 9.45
CA VAL A 192 -8.45 -20.36 9.25
C VAL A 192 -7.60 -20.76 10.45
N ARG A 193 -8.02 -21.79 11.18
CA ARG A 193 -7.31 -22.29 12.37
C ARG A 193 -6.34 -23.40 11.99
N GLU A 194 -5.43 -23.11 11.07
CA GLU A 194 -4.46 -24.06 10.51
C GLU A 194 -3.05 -23.47 10.61
N MET A 195 -2.08 -24.30 11.00
CA MET A 195 -0.68 -23.90 10.99
C MET A 195 -0.16 -24.02 9.56
N ILE A 196 0.36 -22.94 9.02
CA ILE A 196 0.90 -22.93 7.66
C ILE A 196 2.36 -23.34 7.69
N THR A 197 2.65 -24.44 7.00
CA THR A 197 3.98 -25.04 6.85
C THR A 197 4.16 -25.46 5.39
N ASP A 198 5.36 -25.91 5.05
CA ASP A 198 5.64 -26.62 3.79
C ASP A 198 4.73 -27.84 3.57
N ASN A 199 4.25 -28.49 4.63
CA ASN A 199 3.34 -29.63 4.52
C ASN A 199 1.87 -29.23 4.29
N THR A 200 1.43 -28.08 4.78
CA THR A 200 0.01 -27.67 4.73
C THR A 200 -0.30 -26.66 3.63
N ILE A 201 0.69 -25.91 3.14
CA ILE A 201 0.46 -24.83 2.17
C ILE A 201 -0.17 -25.32 0.86
N ASN A 202 0.22 -26.51 0.40
CA ASN A 202 -0.32 -27.12 -0.81
C ASN A 202 -1.82 -27.44 -0.69
N GLN A 203 -2.24 -27.93 0.48
CA GLN A 203 -3.65 -28.18 0.78
C GLN A 203 -4.43 -26.86 0.88
N MET A 204 -3.85 -25.84 1.52
CA MET A 204 -4.50 -24.53 1.64
C MET A 204 -4.70 -23.86 0.28
N ALA A 205 -3.69 -23.90 -0.58
CA ALA A 205 -3.78 -23.42 -1.96
C ALA A 205 -4.84 -24.16 -2.78
N SER A 206 -5.08 -25.45 -2.50
CA SER A 206 -6.13 -26.24 -3.14
C SER A 206 -7.52 -25.90 -2.57
N THR A 207 -7.61 -25.62 -1.28
CA THR A 207 -8.85 -25.23 -0.58
C THR A 207 -9.31 -23.83 -0.98
N TYR A 208 -8.35 -22.93 -1.26
CA TYR A 208 -8.57 -21.54 -1.64
C TYR A 208 -7.91 -21.21 -2.98
N PRO A 209 -8.47 -21.70 -4.11
CA PRO A 209 -7.83 -21.56 -5.42
C PRO A 209 -7.83 -20.13 -5.98
N ASN A 210 -8.73 -19.27 -5.49
CA ASN A 210 -8.90 -17.90 -5.96
C ASN A 210 -8.23 -16.90 -5.03
N VAL A 211 -6.90 -17.00 -4.87
CA VAL A 211 -6.08 -16.05 -4.12
C VAL A 211 -5.23 -15.25 -5.09
N ASP A 212 -5.32 -13.93 -5.04
CA ASP A 212 -4.52 -13.03 -5.88
C ASP A 212 -3.12 -12.80 -5.31
N LEU A 213 -2.95 -12.91 -3.99
CA LEU A 213 -1.66 -12.69 -3.32
C LEU A 213 -1.56 -13.43 -1.98
N TYR A 214 -0.42 -14.09 -1.74
CA TYR A 214 -0.03 -14.58 -0.42
C TYR A 214 0.93 -13.60 0.26
N THR A 215 0.79 -13.39 1.56
CA THR A 215 1.67 -12.50 2.34
C THR A 215 1.63 -12.86 3.84
N GLY A 216 2.25 -12.05 4.70
CA GLY A 216 2.42 -12.31 6.13
C GLY A 216 3.63 -13.21 6.45
N ILE A 217 4.35 -13.66 5.43
CA ILE A 217 5.54 -14.49 5.57
C ILE A 217 6.79 -13.59 5.51
N PRO A 218 7.77 -13.75 6.41
CA PRO A 218 9.03 -13.02 6.31
C PRO A 218 9.81 -13.38 5.05
N PHE A 219 10.82 -12.58 4.72
CA PHE A 219 11.75 -12.86 3.64
C PHE A 219 12.36 -14.28 3.78
N PRO A 220 12.46 -15.09 2.70
CA PRO A 220 12.84 -16.50 2.77
C PRO A 220 14.32 -16.72 3.09
N GLN A 221 14.66 -16.72 4.40
CA GLN A 221 16.02 -16.97 4.88
C GLN A 221 16.25 -18.43 5.30
N SER A 222 15.25 -19.09 5.90
CA SER A 222 15.31 -20.49 6.32
C SER A 222 14.77 -21.44 5.25
N ASP A 223 15.15 -22.71 5.30
CA ASP A 223 14.72 -23.74 4.33
C ASP A 223 13.20 -23.94 4.32
N SER A 224 12.56 -24.04 5.50
CA SER A 224 11.09 -24.22 5.59
C SER A 224 10.30 -23.05 4.99
N VAL A 225 10.71 -21.81 5.30
CA VAL A 225 10.11 -20.61 4.67
C VAL A 225 10.38 -20.61 3.17
N THR A 226 11.60 -20.92 2.73
CA THR A 226 11.95 -20.98 1.30
C THR A 226 11.06 -21.98 0.57
N LYS A 227 10.89 -23.18 1.13
CA LYS A 227 10.03 -24.22 0.57
C LYS A 227 8.57 -23.78 0.47
N THR A 228 8.07 -23.05 1.47
CA THR A 228 6.71 -22.47 1.44
C THR A 228 6.53 -21.49 0.28
N TYR A 229 7.53 -20.65 -0.01
CA TYR A 229 7.50 -19.74 -1.16
C TYR A 229 7.54 -20.52 -2.48
N GLU A 230 8.45 -21.49 -2.60
CA GLU A 230 8.60 -22.33 -3.80
C GLU A 230 7.29 -23.03 -4.15
N ASP A 231 6.65 -23.68 -3.18
CA ASP A 231 5.39 -24.41 -3.38
C ASP A 231 4.25 -23.51 -3.85
N LEU A 232 4.18 -22.27 -3.36
CA LEU A 232 3.21 -21.27 -3.81
C LEU A 232 3.51 -20.77 -5.23
N LEU A 233 4.77 -20.42 -5.49
CA LEU A 233 5.22 -19.86 -6.77
C LEU A 233 5.11 -20.90 -7.90
N GLU A 234 5.43 -22.17 -7.64
CA GLU A 234 5.27 -23.27 -8.59
C GLU A 234 3.80 -23.53 -8.98
N LYS A 235 2.87 -23.18 -8.09
CA LYS A 235 1.42 -23.21 -8.37
C LYS A 235 0.91 -21.94 -9.07
N GLY A 236 1.78 -20.97 -9.33
CA GLY A 236 1.44 -19.72 -9.99
C GLY A 236 0.89 -18.64 -9.06
N TYR A 237 1.01 -18.80 -7.74
CA TYR A 237 0.64 -17.75 -6.79
C TYR A 237 1.82 -16.81 -6.54
N MET A 238 1.50 -15.52 -6.43
CA MET A 238 2.49 -14.51 -6.07
C MET A 238 2.60 -14.41 -4.55
N VAL A 239 3.81 -14.11 -4.06
CA VAL A 239 4.08 -14.01 -2.62
C VAL A 239 4.76 -12.69 -2.29
N TYR A 240 4.14 -11.86 -1.46
CA TYR A 240 4.72 -10.62 -0.96
C TYR A 240 5.34 -10.84 0.42
N ALA A 241 6.66 -10.67 0.51
CA ALA A 241 7.40 -10.83 1.76
C ALA A 241 7.17 -9.65 2.69
N ILE A 242 7.04 -9.93 3.99
CA ILE A 242 6.93 -8.89 5.02
C ILE A 242 7.46 -9.38 6.37
N GLY A 243 8.40 -8.64 6.93
CA GLY A 243 8.93 -8.78 8.27
C GLY A 243 8.50 -7.64 9.20
N GLU A 244 9.15 -7.56 10.37
CA GLU A 244 8.96 -6.44 11.30
C GLU A 244 9.66 -5.16 10.81
N HIS A 245 10.78 -5.31 10.10
CA HIS A 245 11.62 -4.18 9.64
C HIS A 245 11.76 -4.13 8.12
N ASP A 246 11.04 -4.98 7.39
CA ASP A 246 11.18 -5.10 5.95
C ASP A 246 9.84 -5.40 5.26
N ALA A 247 9.64 -4.80 4.08
CA ALA A 247 8.45 -4.98 3.26
C ALA A 247 8.86 -5.14 1.79
N GLY A 248 8.47 -6.27 1.20
CA GLY A 248 8.89 -6.72 -0.12
C GLY A 248 10.05 -7.71 -0.09
N PRO A 249 10.50 -8.17 -1.26
CA PRO A 249 9.90 -7.90 -2.56
C PRO A 249 8.62 -8.71 -2.78
N LEU A 250 7.97 -8.45 -3.92
CA LEU A 250 7.01 -9.37 -4.52
C LEU A 250 7.77 -10.47 -5.28
N PHE A 251 7.54 -11.73 -4.91
CA PHE A 251 8.03 -12.87 -5.67
C PHE A 251 6.97 -13.35 -6.66
N THR A 252 7.38 -13.50 -7.91
CA THR A 252 6.58 -14.02 -9.02
C THR A 252 7.16 -15.31 -9.60
N SER A 253 8.40 -15.66 -9.24
CA SER A 253 9.05 -16.92 -9.59
C SER A 253 10.03 -17.39 -8.51
N ALA A 254 10.11 -18.69 -8.28
CA ALA A 254 11.09 -19.31 -7.36
C ALA A 254 12.55 -18.94 -7.72
N LYS A 255 12.84 -18.66 -9.00
CA LYS A 255 14.19 -18.25 -9.45
C LYS A 255 14.66 -16.94 -8.82
N GLN A 256 13.72 -16.05 -8.46
CA GLN A 256 14.04 -14.76 -7.83
C GLN A 256 14.54 -14.92 -6.39
N ILE A 257 14.18 -15.99 -5.69
CA ILE A 257 14.54 -16.20 -4.28
C ILE A 257 16.06 -16.22 -4.10
N ASN A 258 16.75 -17.07 -4.85
CA ASN A 258 18.19 -17.22 -4.74
C ASN A 258 18.94 -15.95 -5.15
N LYS A 259 18.46 -15.26 -6.19
CA LYS A 259 19.01 -13.96 -6.63
C LYS A 259 18.89 -12.91 -5.53
N ALA A 260 17.70 -12.74 -4.97
CA ALA A 260 17.44 -11.78 -3.91
C ALA A 260 18.27 -12.07 -2.64
N ARG A 261 18.38 -13.34 -2.24
CA ARG A 261 19.22 -13.78 -1.11
C ARG A 261 20.69 -13.42 -1.34
N ALA A 262 21.23 -13.74 -2.52
CA ALA A 262 22.63 -13.44 -2.86
C ALA A 262 22.90 -11.93 -2.83
N CYS A 263 22.00 -11.11 -3.38
CA CYS A 263 22.12 -9.65 -3.36
C CYS A 263 22.14 -9.11 -1.92
N LEU A 264 21.21 -9.55 -1.07
CA LEU A 264 21.18 -9.14 0.34
C LEU A 264 22.43 -9.59 1.10
N MET A 265 22.91 -10.82 0.88
CA MET A 265 24.15 -11.30 1.49
C MET A 265 25.38 -10.49 1.05
N GLN A 266 25.41 -10.00 -0.19
CA GLN A 266 26.49 -9.14 -0.67
C GLN A 266 26.43 -7.75 -0.04
N LYS A 267 25.22 -7.15 0.06
CA LYS A 267 25.02 -5.82 0.66
C LYS A 267 25.19 -5.82 2.18
N TYR A 268 24.81 -6.93 2.82
CA TYR A 268 24.82 -7.11 4.27
C TYR A 268 25.42 -8.49 4.61
N PRO A 269 26.76 -8.65 4.49
CA PRO A 269 27.41 -9.92 4.74
C PRO A 269 27.20 -10.37 6.20
N MET A 270 26.36 -11.39 6.37
CA MET A 270 26.01 -12.02 7.65
C MET A 270 27.18 -12.84 8.26
N THR A 271 28.40 -12.70 7.73
CA THR A 271 29.42 -13.76 7.69
C THR A 271 30.17 -14.06 8.99
N LYS A 272 29.78 -13.52 10.15
CA LYS A 272 30.37 -13.94 11.45
C LYS A 272 29.41 -14.04 12.64
N ASN A 273 28.18 -13.53 12.53
CA ASN A 273 27.23 -13.42 13.65
C ASN A 273 25.84 -13.96 13.28
N GLN A 274 25.74 -15.06 12.53
CA GLN A 274 24.50 -15.85 12.62
C GLN A 274 24.35 -16.26 14.08
N ASN A 275 23.33 -15.72 14.75
CA ASN A 275 23.05 -16.01 16.15
C ASN A 275 22.93 -17.53 16.30
N SER A 276 23.87 -18.17 16.97
CA SER A 276 23.79 -19.59 17.37
C SER A 276 22.49 -19.88 18.12
N ARG A 277 21.90 -18.86 18.78
CA ARG A 277 20.56 -18.89 19.40
C ARG A 277 19.42 -19.20 18.43
N ARG A 278 19.47 -18.74 17.17
CA ARG A 278 18.43 -19.04 16.17
C ARG A 278 18.44 -20.51 15.72
N LEU A 279 19.57 -21.19 15.92
CA LEU A 279 19.76 -22.60 15.58
C LEU A 279 19.61 -23.51 16.81
N ASP A 280 19.53 -22.94 18.01
CA ASP A 280 19.41 -23.67 19.28
C ASP A 280 17.95 -23.62 19.77
N ALA A 281 17.23 -24.73 19.56
CA ALA A 281 15.85 -24.88 20.00
C ALA A 281 15.66 -24.80 21.53
N ALA A 282 16.74 -24.92 22.32
CA ALA A 282 16.71 -24.78 23.78
C ALA A 282 16.97 -23.33 24.26
N ALA A 283 17.39 -22.43 23.37
CA ALA A 283 17.65 -21.04 23.72
C ALA A 283 16.33 -20.28 23.94
N HIS A 284 16.27 -19.45 25.00
CA HIS A 284 15.16 -18.54 25.23
C HIS A 284 15.20 -17.38 24.23
N ASP A 285 14.78 -17.62 22.99
CA ASP A 285 14.79 -16.64 21.90
C ASP A 285 13.39 -16.03 21.71
N ARG A 286 13.02 -15.10 22.60
CA ARG A 286 11.83 -14.26 22.37
C ARG A 286 12.20 -13.16 21.39
N HIS A 287 11.58 -13.17 20.22
CA HIS A 287 11.77 -12.09 19.25
C HIS A 287 11.27 -10.75 19.82
N PRO A 288 12.17 -9.79 20.11
CA PRO A 288 11.78 -8.48 20.62
C PRO A 288 10.89 -7.80 19.58
N SER A 289 9.98 -6.94 20.02
CA SER A 289 9.11 -6.26 19.06
C SER A 289 8.57 -4.94 19.55
N PHE A 290 8.35 -4.03 18.61
CA PHE A 290 7.91 -2.68 18.92
C PHE A 290 6.81 -2.22 17.94
N LEU A 291 5.63 -1.90 18.48
CA LEU A 291 4.42 -1.60 17.70
C LEU A 291 4.63 -0.52 16.61
N PRO A 292 5.31 0.62 16.88
CA PRO A 292 5.55 1.62 15.85
C PRO A 292 6.28 1.10 14.61
N GLU A 293 7.29 0.25 14.79
CA GLU A 293 8.05 -0.33 13.67
C GLU A 293 7.17 -1.25 12.82
N ILE A 294 6.36 -2.08 13.48
CA ILE A 294 5.37 -2.95 12.82
C ILE A 294 4.39 -2.11 12.00
N LEU A 295 3.88 -1.01 12.55
CA LEU A 295 2.93 -0.14 11.86
C LEU A 295 3.56 0.58 10.66
N ILE A 296 4.83 1.02 10.76
CA ILE A 296 5.54 1.62 9.63
C ILE A 296 5.70 0.59 8.50
N THR A 297 6.27 -0.57 8.80
CA THR A 297 6.54 -1.62 7.81
C THR A 297 5.25 -2.14 7.17
N THR A 298 4.19 -2.37 7.96
CA THR A 298 2.90 -2.83 7.43
C THR A 298 2.16 -1.77 6.63
N SER A 299 2.35 -0.48 6.94
CA SER A 299 1.81 0.61 6.12
C SER A 299 2.48 0.67 4.74
N LEU A 300 3.82 0.51 4.71
CA LEU A 300 4.57 0.43 3.45
C LEU A 300 4.12 -0.78 2.62
N ALA A 301 4.06 -1.95 3.23
CA ALA A 301 3.59 -3.17 2.57
C ALA A 301 2.15 -3.03 2.04
N THR A 302 1.24 -2.47 2.84
CA THR A 302 -0.15 -2.26 2.42
C THR A 302 -0.22 -1.34 1.21
N ALA A 303 0.53 -0.23 1.21
CA ALA A 303 0.57 0.69 0.07
C ALA A 303 1.04 -0.01 -1.20
N GLU A 304 2.10 -0.82 -1.12
CA GLU A 304 2.63 -1.57 -2.25
C GLU A 304 1.67 -2.67 -2.74
N ILE A 305 1.07 -3.44 -1.83
CA ILE A 305 0.06 -4.45 -2.14
C ILE A 305 -1.16 -3.80 -2.80
N VAL A 306 -1.62 -2.63 -2.33
CA VAL A 306 -2.74 -1.90 -2.94
C VAL A 306 -2.38 -1.45 -4.35
N LYS A 307 -1.16 -0.96 -4.59
CA LYS A 307 -0.68 -0.63 -5.95
C LYS A 307 -0.72 -1.85 -6.86
N TYR A 308 -0.18 -2.97 -6.39
CA TYR A 308 -0.16 -4.23 -7.14
C TYR A 308 -1.57 -4.77 -7.43
N LEU A 309 -2.47 -4.79 -6.44
CA LEU A 309 -3.79 -5.37 -6.61
C LEU A 309 -4.74 -4.49 -7.42
N SER A 310 -4.66 -3.17 -7.24
CA SER A 310 -5.54 -2.21 -7.91
C SER A 310 -4.99 -1.74 -9.26
N GLN A 311 -3.68 -1.82 -9.48
CA GLN A 311 -2.98 -1.21 -10.62
C GLN A 311 -3.10 0.34 -10.66
N VAL A 312 -3.39 0.98 -9.52
CA VAL A 312 -3.46 2.45 -9.42
C VAL A 312 -2.11 3.12 -9.69
N ALA A 313 -1.01 2.46 -9.33
CA ALA A 313 0.34 2.94 -9.60
C ALA A 313 1.31 1.76 -9.67
N ILE A 314 2.53 2.02 -10.12
CA ILE A 314 3.60 1.02 -10.17
C ILE A 314 4.04 0.67 -8.74
N MET A 315 4.10 -0.63 -8.44
CA MET A 315 4.70 -1.15 -7.22
C MET A 315 6.23 -0.94 -7.28
N ASN A 316 6.79 -0.27 -6.28
CA ASN A 316 8.23 -0.05 -6.18
C ASN A 316 8.97 -1.30 -5.70
N THR A 317 8.27 -2.21 -5.02
CA THR A 317 8.82 -3.42 -4.39
C THR A 317 8.69 -4.69 -5.24
N GLU A 318 8.52 -4.56 -6.56
CA GLU A 318 8.51 -5.71 -7.48
C GLU A 318 9.87 -6.46 -7.45
N SER A 319 10.97 -5.72 -7.56
CA SER A 319 12.35 -6.24 -7.41
C SER A 319 13.12 -5.53 -6.30
N SER A 320 12.43 -4.95 -5.32
CA SER A 320 13.07 -4.19 -4.25
C SER A 320 12.41 -4.43 -2.90
N ILE A 321 13.12 -4.13 -1.83
CA ILE A 321 12.63 -4.24 -0.46
C ILE A 321 12.78 -2.92 0.27
N TYR A 322 11.74 -2.48 0.96
CA TYR A 322 11.87 -1.41 1.95
C TYR A 322 12.53 -1.98 3.21
N SER A 323 13.58 -1.32 3.68
CA SER A 323 14.27 -1.66 4.93
C SER A 323 14.18 -0.49 5.90
N LEU A 324 13.61 -0.76 7.08
CA LEU A 324 13.44 0.18 8.18
C LEU A 324 14.65 0.12 9.13
N SER A 325 15.23 1.27 9.43
CA SER A 325 16.23 1.42 10.49
C SER A 325 15.56 1.66 11.84
N SER A 326 15.70 0.73 12.80
CA SER A 326 15.14 0.87 14.16
C SER A 326 15.78 2.01 14.98
N THR A 327 16.95 2.52 14.56
CA THR A 327 17.66 3.58 15.30
C THR A 327 17.08 4.97 15.05
N ASN A 328 16.66 5.23 13.80
CA ASN A 328 16.26 6.58 13.36
C ASN A 328 15.04 6.58 12.43
N TYR A 329 14.38 5.44 12.27
CA TYR A 329 13.21 5.22 11.42
C TYR A 329 13.38 5.64 9.96
N THR A 330 14.61 5.72 9.47
CA THR A 330 14.86 5.92 8.04
C THR A 330 14.49 4.66 7.28
N VAL A 331 13.70 4.82 6.22
CA VAL A 331 13.33 3.75 5.30
C VAL A 331 14.18 3.86 4.03
N LYS A 332 14.84 2.77 3.65
CA LYS A 332 15.61 2.67 2.41
C LYS A 332 14.94 1.69 1.46
N LEU A 333 14.82 2.03 0.19
CA LEU A 333 14.46 1.08 -0.85
C LEU A 333 15.75 0.42 -1.36
N ILE A 334 15.84 -0.90 -1.23
CA ILE A 334 17.00 -1.68 -1.61
C ILE A 334 16.64 -2.50 -2.84
N ASP A 335 17.31 -2.21 -3.95
CA ASP A 335 17.19 -2.98 -5.20
C ASP A 335 17.77 -4.40 -5.03
N LEU A 336 17.09 -5.42 -5.54
CA LEU A 336 17.49 -6.82 -5.46
C LEU A 336 17.88 -7.40 -6.83
N ASP A 337 17.80 -6.60 -7.90
CA ASP A 337 18.16 -7.01 -9.25
C ASP A 337 19.65 -6.92 -9.61
#